data_AF-A0A943IPC3-F1
#
_entry.id   AF-A0A943IPC3-F1
#
_cell.length_a   1.000
_cell.length_b   1.000
_cell.length_c   1.000
_cell.angle_alpha   90.00
_cell.angle_beta   90.00
_cell.angle_gamma   90.00
#
_symmetry.space_group_name_H-M   'P 1'
#
loop_
_entity.id
_entity.type
_entity.pdbx_description
1 polymer ?
#
loop_
_entity_poly.entity_id
_entity_poly.type
_entity_poly.pdbx_seq_one_letter_code
_entity_poly.pdbx_strand_id
1 'polypeptide(L)'
;EGLIQTFFFYSLACAVVMLTGNPFMSLVIYAVLNFLAAGVHMLYSSLAELFVYGNQVGSYGYMNGETVKVLTPVYNFLRNICNNNPAVYRILQDDTRVINYKEMLQLVGSTAYYILPAILFVVAALMLYRARKLESAGDMVAFNWGRPVFRVVFVFCTSLLFALAVYELCFGTTISSYAYGRIFRIILVLVGVGTVLFYLLSNMILDRTFFIWRKTSYWRMALFAVLMMLGLVGVRDGQIGTKIPARNNITEVDVRIQFGDEDYFYQKAFLSLKDAKGIDEIYKQNKAILKYGRNLNNNSDDETRDTIEITYHFKGGKRKCIYPVESGEAVVNKLEKYLENRDDMCEMIYGEKYKEHIQRKMYVEERYTDPIEIDEEGNEEEPWGSGVLHCWSWDKSNKKQQEIRDALYEAVCKDIEAGRCDTLHMKSVNCFYVGVVNQDNDTEQVVQITEKCSETLKVLEKLGHVNYYEGQWEMSSGVVGGEGIDK
;
A
#
# COMPACT_ATOMS: atom_id res chain seq x y z
N GLU A 1 -17.36 -28.18 -0.07
CA GLU A 1 -16.08 -27.45 0.03
C GLU A 1 -14.96 -28.31 0.62
N GLY A 2 -15.03 -28.70 1.91
CA GLY A 2 -13.96 -29.46 2.57
C GLY A 2 -13.47 -30.69 1.80
N LEU A 3 -14.38 -31.50 1.21
CA LEU A 3 -14.01 -32.65 0.39
C LEU A 3 -13.13 -32.29 -0.84
N ILE A 4 -13.40 -31.16 -1.50
CA ILE A 4 -12.64 -30.72 -2.68
C ILE A 4 -11.22 -30.33 -2.26
N GLN A 5 -11.09 -29.59 -1.15
CA GLN A 5 -9.79 -29.21 -0.60
C GLN A 5 -9.03 -30.43 -0.08
N THR A 6 -9.66 -31.35 0.65
CA THR A 6 -9.04 -32.61 1.09
C THR A 6 -8.55 -33.41 -0.11
N PHE A 7 -9.35 -33.52 -1.17
CA PHE A 7 -8.94 -34.20 -2.40
C PHE A 7 -7.72 -33.54 -3.05
N PHE A 8 -7.68 -32.21 -3.10
CA PHE A 8 -6.52 -31.45 -3.58
C PHE A 8 -5.27 -31.70 -2.73
N PHE A 9 -5.35 -31.57 -1.40
CA PHE A 9 -4.23 -31.79 -0.49
C PHE A 9 -3.70 -33.22 -0.56
N TYR A 10 -4.60 -34.20 -0.62
CA TYR A 10 -4.24 -35.61 -0.76
C TYR A 10 -3.54 -35.87 -2.09
N SER A 11 -4.09 -35.37 -3.20
CA SER A 11 -3.51 -35.53 -4.54
C SER A 11 -2.12 -34.90 -4.64
N LEU A 12 -1.94 -33.71 -4.04
CA LEU A 12 -0.65 -33.04 -3.92
C LEU A 12 0.33 -33.88 -3.10
N ALA A 13 -0.07 -34.39 -1.94
CA ALA A 13 0.76 -35.23 -1.09
C ALA A 13 1.22 -36.50 -1.84
N CYS A 14 0.31 -37.17 -2.55
CA CYS A 14 0.65 -38.32 -3.38
C CYS A 14 1.67 -37.98 -4.46
N ALA A 15 1.49 -36.87 -5.17
CA ALA A 15 2.44 -36.43 -6.20
C ALA A 15 3.83 -36.13 -5.59
N VAL A 16 3.89 -35.47 -4.44
CA VAL A 16 5.13 -35.15 -3.73
C VAL A 16 5.86 -36.42 -3.27
N VAL A 17 5.16 -37.38 -2.68
CA VAL A 17 5.75 -38.66 -2.23
C VAL A 17 6.25 -39.49 -3.41
N MET A 18 5.62 -39.38 -4.58
CA MET A 18 6.12 -40.03 -5.80
C MET A 18 7.35 -39.32 -6.38
N LEU A 19 7.47 -38.01 -6.18
CA LEU A 19 8.61 -37.20 -6.65
C LEU A 19 9.88 -37.42 -5.82
N THR A 20 9.75 -37.72 -4.53
CA THR A 20 10.86 -37.83 -3.57
C THR A 20 11.17 -39.28 -3.22
N GLY A 21 12.46 -39.59 -3.02
CA GLY A 21 12.93 -40.89 -2.51
C GLY A 21 12.96 -40.97 -0.98
N ASN A 22 12.85 -39.84 -0.27
CA ASN A 22 12.99 -39.73 1.19
C ASN A 22 11.74 -39.06 1.82
N PRO A 23 11.12 -39.67 2.86
CA PRO A 23 9.97 -39.11 3.58
C PRO A 23 10.17 -37.68 4.11
N PHE A 24 11.37 -37.37 4.63
CA PHE A 24 11.67 -36.03 5.15
C PHE A 24 11.58 -34.96 4.06
N MET A 25 12.09 -35.26 2.86
CA MET A 25 12.01 -34.35 1.72
C MET A 25 10.59 -34.22 1.19
N SER A 26 9.80 -35.29 1.26
CA SER A 26 8.37 -35.22 0.97
C SER A 26 7.67 -34.21 1.87
N LEU A 27 7.98 -34.23 3.17
CA LEU A 27 7.42 -33.29 4.15
C LEU A 27 7.79 -31.84 3.80
N VAL A 28 9.08 -31.59 3.55
CA VAL A 28 9.58 -30.24 3.22
C VAL A 28 8.96 -29.72 1.92
N ILE A 29 8.96 -30.52 0.84
CA ILE A 29 8.42 -30.08 -0.46
C ILE A 29 6.91 -29.86 -0.35
N TYR A 30 6.19 -30.73 0.37
CA TYR A 30 4.77 -30.56 0.60
C TYR A 30 4.48 -29.26 1.35
N ALA A 31 5.21 -28.96 2.41
CA ALA A 31 5.08 -27.69 3.13
C ALA A 31 5.34 -26.49 2.21
N VAL A 32 6.45 -26.50 1.46
CA VAL A 32 6.80 -25.40 0.55
C VAL A 32 5.73 -25.18 -0.52
N LEU A 33 5.22 -26.22 -1.17
CA LEU A 33 4.20 -26.09 -2.22
C LEU A 33 2.90 -25.48 -1.71
N ASN A 34 2.53 -25.75 -0.46
CA ASN A 34 1.34 -25.19 0.16
C ASN A 34 1.42 -23.69 0.44
N PHE A 35 2.63 -23.16 0.65
CA PHE A 35 2.89 -21.74 0.92
C PHE A 35 3.62 -21.04 -0.22
N LEU A 36 3.80 -21.71 -1.37
CA LEU A 36 4.65 -21.22 -2.45
C LEU A 36 4.17 -19.87 -2.98
N ALA A 37 2.86 -19.73 -3.25
CA ALA A 37 2.30 -18.49 -3.78
C ALA A 37 2.43 -17.33 -2.78
N ALA A 38 2.12 -17.57 -1.51
CA ALA A 38 2.33 -16.60 -0.44
C ALA A 38 3.80 -16.21 -0.29
N GLY A 39 4.71 -17.19 -0.27
CA GLY A 39 6.15 -16.95 -0.14
C GLY A 39 6.72 -16.16 -1.32
N VAL A 40 6.35 -16.50 -2.56
CA VAL A 40 6.77 -15.75 -3.76
C VAL A 40 6.21 -14.32 -3.74
N HIS A 41 4.95 -14.15 -3.36
CA HIS A 41 4.36 -12.82 -3.27
C HIS A 41 4.98 -11.98 -2.14
N MET A 42 5.28 -12.59 -1.00
CA MET A 42 5.99 -11.95 0.10
C MET A 42 7.38 -11.49 -0.37
N LEU A 43 8.17 -12.37 -0.97
CA LEU A 43 9.48 -12.03 -1.54
C LEU A 43 9.38 -10.89 -2.54
N TYR A 44 8.43 -10.96 -3.48
CA TYR A 44 8.23 -9.92 -4.46
C TYR A 44 7.89 -8.57 -3.80
N SER A 45 6.95 -8.57 -2.88
CA SER A 45 6.47 -7.35 -2.23
C SER A 45 7.55 -6.72 -1.35
N SER A 46 8.33 -7.51 -0.61
CA SER A 46 9.49 -7.01 0.15
C SER A 46 10.56 -6.40 -0.77
N LEU A 47 10.89 -7.05 -1.88
CA LEU A 47 11.82 -6.48 -2.86
C LEU A 47 11.26 -5.20 -3.50
N ALA A 48 9.97 -5.18 -3.79
CA ALA A 48 9.31 -4.02 -4.41
C ALA A 48 9.28 -2.84 -3.43
N GLU A 49 9.04 -3.07 -2.15
CA GLU A 49 9.10 -2.02 -1.13
C GLU A 49 10.51 -1.47 -0.94
N LEU A 50 11.53 -2.34 -0.92
CA LEU A 50 12.93 -1.94 -0.73
C LEU A 50 13.55 -1.26 -1.97
N PHE A 51 13.07 -1.57 -3.18
CA PHE A 51 13.69 -1.08 -4.42
C PHE A 51 12.85 -0.11 -5.23
N VAL A 52 11.53 -0.25 -5.18
CA VAL A 52 10.62 0.57 -5.99
C VAL A 52 10.20 1.75 -5.15
N TYR A 53 10.91 2.85 -5.34
CA TYR A 53 10.52 4.14 -4.80
C TYR A 53 9.08 4.47 -5.19
N GLY A 54 8.23 4.80 -4.21
CA GLY A 54 6.79 4.97 -4.42
C GLY A 54 5.92 3.78 -4.04
N ASN A 55 6.51 2.60 -3.79
CA ASN A 55 5.79 1.37 -3.51
C ASN A 55 5.83 1.03 -2.01
N GLN A 56 5.23 1.88 -1.19
CA GLN A 56 5.01 1.57 0.22
C GLN A 56 3.73 0.75 0.35
N VAL A 57 3.89 -0.55 0.54
CA VAL A 57 2.79 -1.44 0.89
C VAL A 57 2.78 -1.47 2.41
N GLY A 58 1.83 -0.77 3.05
CA GLY A 58 1.73 -0.80 4.53
C GLY A 58 1.70 -2.24 5.05
N SER A 59 2.16 -2.45 6.29
CA SER A 59 2.53 -3.76 6.87
C SER A 59 1.49 -4.89 6.75
N TYR A 60 0.22 -4.56 6.46
CA TYR A 60 -0.90 -5.49 6.28
C TYR A 60 -1.24 -5.84 4.82
N GLY A 61 -0.52 -5.29 3.84
CA GLY A 61 -0.83 -5.42 2.41
C GLY A 61 -0.27 -6.67 1.72
N TYR A 62 0.74 -7.33 2.30
CA TYR A 62 1.48 -8.45 1.68
C TYR A 62 0.64 -9.70 1.38
N MET A 63 -0.57 -9.82 1.93
CA MET A 63 -1.47 -10.96 1.70
C MET A 63 -2.81 -10.57 1.08
N ASN A 64 -2.99 -9.31 0.66
CA ASN A 64 -4.30 -8.82 0.22
C ASN A 64 -4.67 -9.15 -1.24
N GLY A 65 -3.73 -9.61 -2.06
CA GLY A 65 -4.02 -10.03 -3.43
C GLY A 65 -4.95 -11.24 -3.49
N GLU A 66 -6.15 -11.11 -4.08
CA GLU A 66 -7.12 -12.20 -4.23
C GLU A 66 -6.51 -13.45 -4.88
N THR A 67 -5.66 -13.26 -5.90
CA THR A 67 -4.96 -14.36 -6.59
C THR A 67 -4.03 -15.13 -5.65
N VAL A 68 -3.36 -14.46 -4.71
CA VAL A 68 -2.42 -15.09 -3.76
C VAL A 68 -3.20 -15.85 -2.70
N LYS A 69 -4.34 -15.30 -2.25
CA LYS A 69 -5.27 -15.99 -1.34
C LYS A 69 -5.78 -17.28 -1.96
N VAL A 70 -6.15 -17.24 -3.24
CA VAL A 70 -6.60 -18.41 -4.01
C VAL A 70 -5.48 -19.44 -4.25
N LEU A 71 -4.28 -18.99 -4.60
CA LEU A 71 -3.14 -19.86 -4.90
C LEU A 71 -2.39 -20.38 -3.67
N THR A 72 -2.78 -19.98 -2.46
CA THR A 72 -2.21 -20.46 -1.19
C THR A 72 -3.23 -21.35 -0.47
N PRO A 73 -3.28 -22.67 -0.78
CA PRO A 73 -4.40 -23.53 -0.41
C PRO A 73 -4.63 -23.62 1.10
N VAL A 74 -3.56 -23.63 1.90
CA VAL A 74 -3.64 -23.66 3.38
C VAL A 74 -4.21 -22.37 3.95
N TYR A 75 -3.80 -21.21 3.43
CA TYR A 75 -4.33 -19.92 3.88
C TYR A 75 -5.82 -19.79 3.57
N ASN A 76 -6.23 -20.17 2.35
CA ASN A 76 -7.63 -20.15 1.94
C ASN A 76 -8.48 -21.09 2.82
N PHE A 77 -7.96 -22.28 3.11
CA PHE A 77 -8.61 -23.26 3.99
C PHE A 77 -8.80 -22.72 5.41
N LEU A 78 -7.73 -22.23 6.04
CA LEU A 78 -7.77 -21.69 7.40
C LEU A 78 -8.70 -20.49 7.49
N ARG A 79 -8.66 -19.58 6.51
CA ARG A 79 -9.57 -18.43 6.46
C ARG A 79 -11.03 -18.86 6.40
N ASN A 80 -11.36 -19.84 5.57
CA ASN A 80 -12.73 -20.30 5.40
C ASN A 80 -13.27 -21.04 6.64
N ILE A 81 -12.39 -21.72 7.40
CA ILE A 81 -12.75 -22.32 8.70
C ILE A 81 -12.94 -21.24 9.77
N CYS A 82 -11.98 -20.32 9.92
CA CYS A 82 -11.99 -19.30 10.96
C CYS A 82 -13.11 -18.27 10.77
N ASN A 83 -13.48 -17.94 9.53
CA ASN A 83 -14.56 -17.01 9.24
C ASN A 83 -15.97 -17.57 9.48
N ASN A 84 -16.08 -18.82 9.97
CA ASN A 84 -17.28 -19.41 10.57
C ASN A 84 -18.58 -18.95 9.89
N ASN A 85 -18.69 -19.16 8.56
CA ASN A 85 -19.72 -18.52 7.74
C ASN A 85 -21.12 -18.91 8.26
N PRO A 86 -21.79 -18.08 9.08
CA PRO A 86 -22.98 -18.50 9.82
C PRO A 86 -24.20 -18.56 8.88
N ALA A 87 -24.03 -18.15 7.63
CA ALA A 87 -25.04 -18.05 6.61
C ALA A 87 -25.46 -19.44 6.05
N VAL A 88 -24.54 -20.43 6.06
CA VAL A 88 -24.82 -21.78 5.52
C VAL A 88 -25.98 -22.48 6.26
N TYR A 89 -26.20 -22.14 7.53
CA TYR A 89 -27.27 -22.68 8.35
C TYR A 89 -28.16 -21.54 8.84
N ARG A 90 -29.43 -21.54 8.43
CA ARG A 90 -30.44 -20.70 9.07
C ARG A 90 -30.97 -21.44 10.30
N ILE A 91 -30.86 -20.81 11.47
CA ILE A 91 -31.49 -21.31 12.69
C ILE A 91 -32.92 -20.77 12.68
N LEU A 92 -33.90 -21.69 12.59
CA LEU A 92 -35.32 -21.36 12.74
C LEU A 92 -35.65 -21.13 14.22
N GLN A 93 -36.80 -20.49 14.51
CA GLN A 93 -37.26 -20.22 15.89
C GLN A 93 -37.35 -21.47 16.78
N ASP A 94 -37.50 -22.66 16.20
CA ASP A 94 -37.55 -23.95 16.91
C ASP A 94 -36.17 -24.64 17.03
N ASP A 95 -35.06 -23.89 16.96
CA ASP A 95 -33.68 -24.40 16.97
C ASP A 95 -33.34 -25.40 15.84
N THR A 96 -34.21 -25.52 14.84
CA THR A 96 -33.99 -26.36 13.67
C THR A 96 -33.04 -25.67 12.68
N ARG A 97 -31.95 -26.36 12.34
CA ARG A 97 -30.93 -25.86 11.39
C ARG A 97 -31.32 -26.24 9.97
N VAL A 98 -31.59 -25.25 9.12
CA VAL A 98 -31.89 -25.45 7.69
C VAL A 98 -30.72 -25.00 6.83
N ILE A 99 -30.33 -25.83 5.87
CA ILE A 99 -29.20 -25.55 4.97
C ILE A 99 -29.65 -24.56 3.88
N ASN A 100 -28.92 -23.45 3.74
CA ASN A 100 -29.11 -22.50 2.64
C ASN A 100 -28.40 -23.02 1.37
N TYR A 101 -29.15 -23.64 0.46
CA TYR A 101 -28.60 -24.23 -0.77
C TYR A 101 -27.90 -23.22 -1.68
N LYS A 102 -28.35 -21.95 -1.71
CA LYS A 102 -27.79 -20.92 -2.58
C LYS A 102 -26.39 -20.52 -2.14
N GLU A 103 -26.19 -20.35 -0.84
CA GLU A 103 -24.89 -20.03 -0.26
C GLU A 103 -23.95 -21.23 -0.26
N MET A 104 -24.48 -22.44 -0.03
CA MET A 104 -23.70 -23.68 -0.20
C MET A 104 -23.15 -23.81 -1.63
N LEU A 105 -23.97 -23.52 -2.65
CA LEU A 105 -23.55 -23.50 -4.05
C LEU A 105 -22.48 -22.44 -4.34
N GLN A 106 -22.58 -21.26 -3.73
CA GLN A 106 -21.57 -20.22 -3.86
C GLN A 106 -20.23 -20.61 -3.23
N LEU A 107 -20.24 -21.22 -2.04
CA LEU A 107 -19.03 -21.73 -1.36
C LEU A 107 -18.36 -22.86 -2.15
N VAL A 108 -19.15 -23.81 -2.66
CA VAL A 108 -18.65 -24.88 -3.54
C VAL A 108 -18.12 -24.30 -4.85
N GLY A 109 -18.83 -23.34 -5.47
CA GLY A 109 -18.37 -22.63 -6.66
C GLY A 109 -17.04 -21.89 -6.43
N SER A 110 -16.89 -21.26 -5.26
CA SER A 110 -15.68 -20.57 -4.85
C SER A 110 -14.50 -21.50 -4.52
N THR A 111 -14.66 -22.82 -4.57
CA THR A 111 -13.56 -23.79 -4.36
C THR A 111 -13.43 -24.81 -5.48
N ALA A 112 -14.37 -24.82 -6.43
CA ALA A 112 -14.39 -25.75 -7.56
C ALA A 112 -13.15 -25.66 -8.45
N TYR A 113 -12.47 -24.50 -8.49
CA TYR A 113 -11.24 -24.34 -9.27
C TYR A 113 -10.08 -25.21 -8.78
N TYR A 114 -10.11 -25.78 -7.56
CA TYR A 114 -9.08 -26.73 -7.09
C TYR A 114 -9.24 -28.15 -7.66
N ILE A 115 -10.39 -28.49 -8.24
CA ILE A 115 -10.64 -29.83 -8.81
C ILE A 115 -9.68 -30.11 -9.97
N LEU A 116 -9.50 -29.15 -10.88
CA LEU A 116 -8.64 -29.32 -12.04
C LEU A 116 -7.16 -29.53 -11.63
N PRO A 117 -6.54 -28.69 -10.77
CA PRO A 117 -5.22 -28.96 -10.20
C PRO A 117 -5.10 -30.31 -9.47
N ALA A 118 -6.13 -30.71 -8.72
CA ALA A 118 -6.12 -32.00 -8.01
C ALA A 118 -6.03 -33.17 -9.00
N ILE A 119 -6.84 -33.16 -10.07
CA ILE A 119 -6.78 -34.17 -11.14
C ILE A 119 -5.40 -34.17 -11.80
N LEU A 120 -4.83 -32.99 -12.10
CA LEU A 120 -3.48 -32.89 -12.67
C LEU A 120 -2.43 -33.51 -11.74
N PHE A 121 -2.52 -33.31 -10.43
CA PHE A 121 -1.63 -33.95 -9.46
C PHE A 121 -1.81 -35.46 -9.40
N VAL A 122 -3.03 -35.99 -9.50
CA VAL A 122 -3.26 -37.44 -9.60
C VAL A 122 -2.62 -38.00 -10.86
N VAL A 123 -2.83 -37.37 -12.02
CA VAL A 123 -2.23 -37.80 -13.29
C VAL A 123 -0.70 -37.76 -13.20
N ALA A 124 -0.14 -36.68 -12.65
CA ALA A 124 1.30 -36.56 -12.42
C ALA A 124 1.81 -37.66 -11.47
N ALA A 125 1.13 -37.91 -10.36
CA ALA A 125 1.48 -38.97 -9.41
C ALA A 125 1.48 -40.35 -10.09
N LEU A 126 0.51 -40.64 -10.94
CA LEU A 126 0.43 -41.90 -11.71
C LEU A 126 1.57 -42.02 -12.74
N MET A 127 1.88 -40.93 -13.45
CA MET A 127 3.01 -40.92 -14.40
C MET A 127 4.35 -41.12 -13.68
N LEU A 128 4.56 -40.41 -12.57
CA LEU A 128 5.76 -40.55 -11.74
C LEU A 128 5.84 -41.95 -11.15
N TYR A 129 4.74 -42.51 -10.66
CA TYR A 129 4.67 -43.88 -10.16
C TYR A 129 5.13 -44.90 -11.22
N ARG A 130 4.64 -44.78 -12.46
CA ARG A 130 5.05 -45.67 -13.56
C ARG A 130 6.51 -45.50 -13.98
N ALA A 131 7.04 -44.28 -13.90
CA ALA A 131 8.42 -43.97 -14.29
C ALA A 131 9.44 -44.23 -13.16
N ARG A 132 8.99 -44.43 -11.91
CA ARG A 132 9.86 -44.56 -10.74
C ARG A 132 10.59 -45.90 -10.75
N LYS A 133 11.92 -45.84 -10.78
CA LYS A 133 12.77 -47.02 -10.57
C LYS A 133 12.80 -47.34 -9.08
N LEU A 134 12.73 -48.64 -8.74
CA LEU A 134 12.79 -49.12 -7.35
C LEU A 134 14.13 -48.76 -6.66
N GLU A 135 15.19 -48.56 -7.44
CA GLU A 135 16.54 -48.19 -6.97
C GLU A 135 16.66 -46.75 -6.45
N SER A 136 15.65 -45.89 -6.68
CA SER A 136 15.67 -44.48 -6.25
C SER A 136 15.21 -44.27 -4.80
N ALA A 137 15.19 -45.32 -3.97
CA ALA A 137 14.83 -45.23 -2.57
C ALA A 137 15.91 -44.49 -1.76
N GLY A 138 15.50 -43.48 -1.00
CA GLY A 138 16.41 -42.64 -0.24
C GLY A 138 16.97 -41.44 -1.01
N ASP A 139 16.78 -41.32 -2.32
CA ASP A 139 17.22 -40.16 -3.09
C ASP A 139 16.42 -38.89 -2.73
N MET A 140 17.08 -37.73 -2.76
CA MET A 140 16.43 -36.48 -2.38
C MET A 140 15.33 -36.06 -3.36
N VAL A 141 15.58 -36.29 -4.64
CA VAL A 141 14.61 -36.22 -5.74
C VAL A 141 14.79 -37.50 -6.55
N ALA A 142 13.71 -38.27 -6.72
CA ALA A 142 13.79 -39.61 -7.32
C ALA A 142 14.16 -39.60 -8.81
N PHE A 143 14.05 -38.43 -9.48
CA PHE A 143 14.27 -38.28 -10.92
C PHE A 143 15.46 -37.36 -11.23
N ASN A 144 16.30 -37.77 -12.18
CA ASN A 144 17.48 -37.01 -12.60
C ASN A 144 17.15 -35.60 -13.15
N TRP A 145 16.01 -35.43 -13.82
CA TRP A 145 15.55 -34.12 -14.30
C TRP A 145 15.04 -33.21 -13.18
N GLY A 146 14.65 -33.76 -12.04
CA GLY A 146 14.18 -32.98 -10.90
C GLY A 146 15.32 -32.34 -10.10
N ARG A 147 16.54 -32.91 -10.18
CA ARG A 147 17.74 -32.36 -9.53
C ARG A 147 18.08 -30.91 -9.98
N PRO A 148 18.12 -30.58 -11.29
CA PRO A 148 18.35 -29.19 -11.72
C PRO A 148 17.20 -28.25 -11.34
N VAL A 149 15.94 -28.72 -11.34
CA VAL A 149 14.78 -27.90 -10.91
C VAL A 149 14.87 -27.58 -9.42
N PHE A 150 15.15 -28.58 -8.59
CA PHE A 150 15.37 -28.40 -7.15
C PHE A 150 16.48 -27.38 -6.91
N ARG A 151 17.61 -27.50 -7.62
CA ARG A 151 18.72 -26.56 -7.53
C ARG A 151 18.27 -25.12 -7.81
N VAL A 152 17.60 -24.88 -8.93
CA VAL A 152 17.17 -23.53 -9.32
C VAL A 152 16.23 -22.93 -8.27
N VAL A 153 15.20 -23.67 -7.88
CA VAL A 153 14.19 -23.19 -6.91
C VAL A 153 14.82 -22.97 -5.53
N PHE A 154 15.64 -23.92 -5.05
CA PHE A 154 16.29 -23.83 -3.75
C PHE A 154 17.21 -22.61 -3.69
N VAL A 155 18.10 -22.42 -4.68
CA VAL A 155 19.06 -21.31 -4.68
C VAL A 155 18.33 -19.98 -4.83
N PHE A 156 17.32 -19.90 -5.70
CA PHE A 156 16.50 -18.70 -5.86
C PHE A 156 15.85 -18.28 -4.53
N CYS A 157 15.12 -19.18 -3.89
CA CYS A 157 14.39 -18.85 -2.65
C CYS A 157 15.33 -18.57 -1.48
N THR A 158 16.35 -19.41 -1.26
CA THR A 158 17.24 -19.28 -0.11
C THR A 158 18.16 -18.08 -0.21
N SER A 159 18.65 -17.72 -1.40
CA SER A 159 19.48 -16.52 -1.59
C SER A 159 18.70 -15.22 -1.34
N LEU A 160 17.44 -15.13 -1.79
CA LEU A 160 16.58 -13.97 -1.53
C LEU A 160 16.22 -13.87 -0.04
N LEU A 161 15.78 -14.97 0.57
CA LEU A 161 15.45 -15.00 2.00
C LEU A 161 16.66 -14.65 2.86
N PHE A 162 17.84 -15.17 2.51
CA PHE A 162 19.08 -14.84 3.20
C PHE A 162 19.42 -13.35 3.08
N ALA A 163 19.34 -12.79 1.86
CA ALA A 163 19.65 -11.38 1.66
C ALA A 163 18.70 -10.47 2.44
N LEU A 164 17.40 -10.77 2.44
CA LEU A 164 16.41 -10.03 3.23
C LEU A 164 16.66 -10.19 4.73
N ALA A 165 16.85 -11.41 5.23
CA ALA A 165 17.06 -11.66 6.66
C ALA A 165 18.34 -10.98 7.18
N VAL A 166 19.45 -11.07 6.43
CA VAL A 166 20.70 -10.42 6.81
C VAL A 166 20.59 -8.90 6.72
N TYR A 167 19.86 -8.38 5.73
CA TYR A 167 19.60 -6.95 5.63
C TYR A 167 18.84 -6.44 6.87
N GLU A 168 17.73 -7.08 7.23
CA GLU A 168 16.94 -6.70 8.41
C GLU A 168 17.76 -6.80 9.70
N LEU A 169 18.48 -7.91 9.93
CA LEU A 169 19.22 -8.15 11.17
C LEU A 169 20.45 -7.25 11.34
N CYS A 170 21.14 -6.89 10.24
CA CYS A 170 22.41 -6.17 10.33
C CYS A 170 22.30 -4.68 9.97
N PHE A 171 21.30 -4.29 9.18
CA PHE A 171 21.20 -2.95 8.61
C PHE A 171 19.86 -2.28 8.84
N GLY A 172 18.81 -3.00 9.24
CA GLY A 172 17.45 -2.48 9.41
C GLY A 172 17.36 -1.30 10.40
N THR A 173 18.22 -1.27 11.43
CA THR A 173 18.26 -0.17 12.41
C THR A 173 19.35 0.87 12.13
N THR A 174 20.25 0.61 11.19
CA THR A 174 21.45 1.44 10.95
C THR A 174 21.34 2.29 9.69
N ILE A 175 20.53 1.85 8.73
CA ILE A 175 20.29 2.52 7.46
C ILE A 175 18.88 3.06 7.50
N SER A 176 18.73 4.36 7.18
CA SER A 176 17.41 4.97 7.06
C SER A 176 16.57 4.22 6.01
N SER A 177 15.28 4.09 6.29
CA SER A 177 14.32 3.39 5.41
C SER A 177 14.28 3.99 4.00
N TYR A 178 14.74 5.23 3.84
CA TYR A 178 14.72 6.00 2.60
C TYR A 178 16.02 5.98 1.79
N ALA A 179 17.08 5.29 2.24
CA ALA A 179 18.35 5.19 1.52
C ALA A 179 18.32 4.14 0.38
N TYR A 180 17.29 4.18 -0.49
CA TYR A 180 17.00 3.20 -1.54
C TYR A 180 18.22 2.81 -2.40
N GLY A 181 19.07 3.76 -2.77
CA GLY A 181 20.27 3.50 -3.57
C GLY A 181 21.36 2.73 -2.82
N ARG A 182 21.47 2.92 -1.49
CA ARG A 182 22.38 2.19 -0.62
C ARG A 182 21.84 0.79 -0.31
N ILE A 183 20.56 0.71 0.05
CA ILE A 183 19.82 -0.53 0.32
C ILE A 183 19.94 -1.49 -0.88
N PHE A 184 19.68 -0.99 -2.09
CA PHE A 184 19.81 -1.79 -3.30
C PHE A 184 21.21 -2.37 -3.50
N ARG A 185 22.27 -1.58 -3.28
CA ARG A 185 23.66 -2.04 -3.42
C ARG A 185 23.99 -3.13 -2.41
N ILE A 186 23.55 -2.99 -1.16
CA ILE A 186 23.74 -3.99 -0.11
C ILE A 186 23.03 -5.28 -0.47
N ILE A 187 21.73 -5.21 -0.82
CA ILE A 187 20.96 -6.42 -1.16
C ILE A 187 21.50 -7.08 -2.43
N LEU A 188 21.96 -6.32 -3.43
CA LEU A 188 22.59 -6.88 -4.62
C LEU A 188 23.84 -7.69 -4.27
N VAL A 189 24.69 -7.19 -3.37
CA VAL A 189 25.86 -7.93 -2.89
C VAL A 189 25.44 -9.16 -2.07
N LEU A 190 24.48 -9.02 -1.14
CA LEU A 190 24.00 -10.12 -0.31
C LEU A 190 23.35 -11.24 -1.14
N VAL A 191 22.57 -10.91 -2.16
CA VAL A 191 22.01 -11.89 -3.10
C VAL A 191 23.12 -12.53 -3.92
N GLY A 192 24.12 -11.78 -4.37
CA GLY A 192 25.29 -12.34 -5.07
C GLY A 192 26.03 -13.37 -4.22
N VAL A 193 26.40 -13.00 -2.99
CA VAL A 193 27.06 -13.88 -2.01
C VAL A 193 26.18 -15.07 -1.65
N GLY A 194 24.92 -14.82 -1.31
CA GLY A 194 23.94 -15.85 -0.98
C GLY A 194 23.75 -16.84 -2.13
N THR A 195 23.66 -16.37 -3.38
CA THR A 195 23.53 -17.22 -4.56
C THR A 195 24.71 -18.18 -4.68
N VAL A 196 25.94 -17.71 -4.48
CA VAL A 196 27.15 -18.57 -4.51
C VAL A 196 27.10 -19.59 -3.38
N LEU A 197 26.83 -19.16 -2.15
CA LEU A 197 26.78 -20.02 -0.97
C LEU A 197 25.71 -21.11 -1.12
N PHE A 198 24.47 -20.74 -1.45
CA PHE A 198 23.37 -21.69 -1.58
C PHE A 198 23.47 -22.54 -2.85
N TYR A 199 24.14 -22.09 -3.91
CA TYR A 199 24.43 -22.94 -5.07
C TYR A 199 25.38 -24.07 -4.69
N LEU A 200 26.42 -23.79 -3.91
CA LEU A 200 27.30 -24.82 -3.35
C LEU A 200 26.53 -25.75 -2.40
N LEU A 201 25.74 -25.18 -1.49
CA LEU A 201 24.93 -25.95 -0.54
C LEU A 201 23.94 -26.87 -1.27
N SER A 202 23.30 -26.39 -2.34
CA SER A 202 22.38 -27.20 -3.15
C SER A 202 23.07 -28.40 -3.79
N ASN A 203 24.33 -28.27 -4.20
CA ASN A 203 25.11 -29.40 -4.73
C ASN A 203 25.46 -30.39 -3.61
N MET A 204 25.77 -29.91 -2.41
CA MET A 204 26.04 -30.77 -1.23
C MET A 204 24.82 -31.58 -0.84
N ILE A 205 23.67 -30.92 -0.84
CA ILE A 205 22.37 -31.50 -0.58
C ILE A 205 22.03 -32.58 -1.63
N LEU A 206 22.26 -32.31 -2.93
CA LEU A 206 21.96 -33.24 -4.02
C LEU A 206 22.94 -34.42 -4.13
N ASP A 207 24.24 -34.19 -3.95
CA ASP A 207 25.29 -35.19 -4.13
C ASP A 207 25.72 -35.87 -2.82
N ARG A 208 25.13 -35.49 -1.68
CA ARG A 208 25.39 -36.00 -0.31
C ARG A 208 26.87 -36.04 0.09
N THR A 209 27.69 -35.18 -0.50
CA THR A 209 29.14 -35.15 -0.30
C THR A 209 29.61 -33.72 -0.07
N PHE A 210 30.56 -33.52 0.86
CA PHE A 210 31.09 -32.19 1.18
C PHE A 210 32.15 -31.71 0.16
N PHE A 211 32.73 -32.61 -0.63
CA PHE A 211 33.85 -32.32 -1.54
C PHE A 211 33.41 -32.19 -3.01
N ILE A 212 32.91 -31.01 -3.41
CA ILE A 212 32.25 -30.79 -4.72
C ILE A 212 33.04 -29.84 -5.64
N TRP A 213 34.26 -29.47 -5.25
CA TRP A 213 35.09 -28.50 -5.97
C TRP A 213 35.44 -28.91 -7.41
N ARG A 214 35.38 -30.22 -7.74
CA ARG A 214 35.66 -30.75 -9.09
C ARG A 214 34.42 -31.00 -9.95
N LYS A 215 33.21 -31.11 -9.38
CA LYS A 215 31.96 -31.38 -10.13
C LYS A 215 31.08 -30.15 -10.31
N THR A 216 31.35 -29.07 -9.57
CA THR A 216 30.59 -27.82 -9.69
C THR A 216 30.96 -27.11 -10.98
N SER A 217 29.97 -26.92 -11.86
CA SER A 217 30.15 -26.07 -13.04
C SER A 217 30.11 -24.60 -12.62
N TYR A 218 31.30 -24.02 -12.38
CA TYR A 218 31.46 -22.62 -11.97
C TYR A 218 30.81 -21.64 -12.97
N TRP A 219 30.82 -21.98 -14.26
CA TRP A 219 30.15 -21.15 -15.28
C TRP A 219 28.62 -21.13 -15.11
N ARG A 220 27.98 -22.26 -14.79
CA ARG A 220 26.52 -22.29 -14.52
C ARG A 220 26.15 -21.50 -13.27
N MET A 221 27.00 -21.56 -12.24
CA MET A 221 26.84 -20.77 -11.02
C MET A 221 26.94 -19.27 -11.33
N ALA A 222 27.98 -18.86 -12.07
CA ALA A 222 28.17 -17.47 -12.48
C ALA A 222 26.98 -16.97 -13.33
N LEU A 223 26.52 -17.76 -14.29
CA LEU A 223 25.33 -17.45 -15.09
C LEU A 223 24.10 -17.24 -14.20
N PHE A 224 23.87 -18.12 -13.22
CA PHE A 224 22.73 -18.01 -12.31
C PHE A 224 22.81 -16.75 -11.43
N ALA A 225 24.00 -16.43 -10.90
CA ALA A 225 24.22 -15.19 -10.15
C ALA A 225 23.97 -13.94 -11.00
N VAL A 226 24.42 -13.93 -12.26
CA VAL A 226 24.14 -12.83 -13.19
C VAL A 226 22.64 -12.68 -13.46
N LEU A 227 21.92 -13.79 -13.68
CA LEU A 227 20.47 -13.75 -13.88
C LEU A 227 19.73 -13.22 -12.64
N MET A 228 20.16 -13.61 -11.43
CA MET A 228 19.60 -13.09 -10.18
C MET A 228 19.82 -11.57 -10.07
N MET A 229 21.04 -11.09 -10.32
CA MET A 229 21.37 -9.67 -10.29
C MET A 229 20.58 -8.88 -11.34
N LEU A 230 20.45 -9.39 -12.57
CA LEU A 230 19.62 -8.78 -13.61
C LEU A 230 18.14 -8.74 -13.22
N GLY A 231 17.63 -9.77 -12.56
CA GLY A 231 16.28 -9.80 -12.01
C GLY A 231 16.06 -8.68 -10.99
N LEU A 232 16.99 -8.48 -10.05
CA LEU A 232 16.91 -7.40 -9.06
C LEU A 232 16.94 -6.01 -9.73
N VAL A 233 17.80 -5.81 -10.74
CA VAL A 233 17.83 -4.57 -11.53
C VAL A 233 16.48 -4.36 -12.24
N GLY A 234 15.90 -5.41 -12.82
CA GLY A 234 14.59 -5.35 -13.47
C GLY A 234 13.45 -5.00 -12.51
N VAL A 235 13.51 -5.47 -11.25
CA VAL A 235 12.57 -5.07 -10.20
C VAL A 235 12.77 -3.60 -9.83
N ARG A 236 14.01 -3.15 -9.59
CA ARG A 236 14.32 -1.74 -9.27
C ARG A 236 13.86 -0.77 -10.35
N ASP A 237 14.05 -1.13 -11.61
CA ASP A 237 13.64 -0.29 -12.73
C ASP A 237 12.12 -0.24 -12.95
N GLY A 238 11.35 -1.08 -12.24
CA GLY A 238 9.90 -1.21 -12.38
C GLY A 238 9.49 -1.97 -13.64
N GLN A 239 10.40 -2.72 -14.26
CA GLN A 239 10.08 -3.59 -15.41
C GLN A 239 9.30 -4.82 -14.96
N ILE A 240 9.51 -5.25 -13.71
CA ILE A 240 8.89 -6.44 -13.12
C ILE A 240 7.85 -6.03 -12.06
N GLY A 241 6.59 -6.07 -12.46
CA GLY A 241 5.38 -6.04 -11.61
C GLY A 241 4.75 -4.66 -11.33
N THR A 242 5.43 -3.71 -10.68
CA THR A 242 4.85 -2.40 -10.27
C THR A 242 4.95 -1.34 -11.38
N LYS A 243 4.45 -1.66 -12.58
CA LYS A 243 4.47 -0.74 -13.70
C LYS A 243 3.44 0.38 -13.49
N ILE A 244 3.88 1.64 -13.55
CA ILE A 244 2.96 2.79 -13.62
C ILE A 244 2.09 2.63 -14.88
N PRO A 245 0.76 2.83 -14.78
CA PRO A 245 -0.12 2.72 -15.94
C PRO A 245 0.36 3.61 -17.10
N ALA A 246 0.12 3.15 -18.32
CA ALA A 246 0.44 3.94 -19.51
C ALA A 246 -0.40 5.21 -19.51
N ARG A 247 0.21 6.34 -19.88
CA ARG A 247 -0.43 7.67 -19.83
C ARG A 247 -1.83 7.71 -20.48
N ASN A 248 -1.99 7.04 -21.61
CA ASN A 248 -3.24 7.00 -22.38
C ASN A 248 -4.40 6.24 -21.71
N ASN A 249 -4.10 5.42 -20.70
CA ASN A 249 -5.12 4.64 -19.99
C ASN A 249 -5.63 5.35 -18.73
N ILE A 250 -4.98 6.45 -18.33
CA ILE A 250 -5.28 7.18 -17.10
C ILE A 250 -6.45 8.13 -17.35
N THR A 251 -7.49 8.03 -16.53
CA THR A 251 -8.69 8.86 -16.60
C THR A 251 -8.68 10.02 -15.61
N GLU A 252 -8.07 9.82 -14.45
CA GLU A 252 -8.04 10.77 -13.34
C GLU A 252 -6.80 10.51 -12.49
N VAL A 253 -6.23 11.57 -11.91
CA VAL A 253 -5.09 11.49 -11.01
C VAL A 253 -5.36 12.30 -9.76
N ASP A 254 -5.31 11.63 -8.62
CA ASP A 254 -5.36 12.31 -7.33
C ASP A 254 -3.93 12.51 -6.82
N VAL A 255 -3.62 13.73 -6.41
CA VAL A 255 -2.37 14.12 -5.78
C VAL A 255 -2.67 14.53 -4.36
N ARG A 256 -1.90 13.97 -3.43
CA ARG A 256 -1.97 14.27 -2.02
C ARG A 256 -0.58 14.59 -1.50
N ILE A 257 -0.44 15.70 -0.80
CA ILE A 257 0.84 16.13 -0.22
C ILE A 257 0.64 16.24 1.29
N GLN A 258 1.51 15.58 2.05
CA GLN A 258 1.61 15.69 3.50
C GLN A 258 2.99 16.25 3.81
N PHE A 259 3.04 17.33 4.57
CA PHE A 259 4.29 17.95 5.00
C PHE A 259 4.78 17.30 6.29
N GLY A 260 6.09 17.06 6.38
CA GLY A 260 6.71 16.35 7.52
C GLY A 260 7.18 17.26 8.65
N ASP A 261 6.78 18.51 8.66
CA ASP A 261 7.28 19.50 9.63
C ASP A 261 6.52 19.40 10.97
N GLU A 262 7.22 19.59 12.11
CA GLU A 262 6.73 19.36 13.48
C GLU A 262 5.50 20.23 13.80
N ASP A 263 5.35 21.36 13.11
CA ASP A 263 4.21 22.28 13.22
C ASP A 263 2.92 21.80 12.50
N TYR A 264 2.95 20.67 11.77
CA TYR A 264 1.89 20.27 10.84
C TYR A 264 1.29 18.90 11.19
N PHE A 265 0.51 18.84 12.28
CA PHE A 265 -0.24 17.64 12.62
C PHE A 265 -1.27 17.26 11.54
N TYR A 266 -1.10 16.06 10.98
CA TYR A 266 -2.12 15.24 10.32
C TYR A 266 -2.96 15.86 9.19
N GLN A 267 -2.38 16.67 8.30
CA GLN A 267 -3.17 17.10 7.15
C GLN A 267 -2.54 17.00 5.77
N LYS A 268 -3.43 16.65 4.84
CA LYS A 268 -3.16 16.15 3.51
C LYS A 268 -3.91 17.05 2.55
N ALA A 269 -3.20 17.94 1.86
CA ALA A 269 -3.77 18.59 0.70
C ALA A 269 -4.20 17.50 -0.29
N PHE A 270 -5.42 17.58 -0.83
CA PHE A 270 -5.95 16.60 -1.78
C PHE A 270 -6.48 17.31 -3.01
N LEU A 271 -5.94 16.95 -4.17
CA LEU A 271 -6.26 17.57 -5.45
C LEU A 271 -6.49 16.49 -6.49
N SER A 272 -7.61 16.55 -7.20
CA SER A 272 -7.96 15.61 -8.26
C SER A 272 -7.88 16.28 -9.63
N LEU A 273 -7.13 15.69 -10.55
CA LEU A 273 -6.90 16.20 -11.90
C LEU A 273 -7.51 15.26 -12.95
N LYS A 274 -8.39 15.81 -13.79
CA LYS A 274 -9.06 15.10 -14.89
C LYS A 274 -8.65 15.59 -16.27
N ASP A 275 -8.08 16.78 -16.34
CA ASP A 275 -7.69 17.39 -17.59
C ASP A 275 -6.41 16.75 -18.16
N ALA A 276 -6.31 16.70 -19.48
CA ALA A 276 -5.19 16.05 -20.14
C ALA A 276 -3.83 16.72 -19.83
N LYS A 277 -3.81 18.05 -19.66
CA LYS A 277 -2.56 18.79 -19.38
C LYS A 277 -2.05 18.52 -17.97
N GLY A 278 -2.95 18.56 -16.98
CA GLY A 278 -2.72 18.23 -15.59
C GLY A 278 -2.16 16.82 -15.44
N ILE A 279 -2.83 15.83 -16.03
CA ILE A 279 -2.34 14.46 -15.92
C ILE A 279 -0.98 14.27 -16.66
N ASP A 280 -0.73 14.96 -17.78
CA ASP A 280 0.57 14.91 -18.46
C ASP A 280 1.71 15.49 -17.60
N GLU A 281 1.48 16.64 -16.96
CA GLU A 281 2.50 17.28 -16.13
C GLU A 281 2.74 16.48 -14.84
N ILE A 282 1.70 15.98 -14.16
CA ILE A 282 1.87 15.09 -13.00
C ILE A 282 2.62 13.82 -13.38
N TYR A 283 2.32 13.22 -14.54
CA TYR A 283 3.03 12.03 -15.00
C TYR A 283 4.53 12.30 -15.27
N LYS A 284 4.84 13.47 -15.81
CA LYS A 284 6.23 13.94 -16.04
C LYS A 284 6.95 14.22 -14.73
N GLN A 285 6.29 14.88 -13.78
CA GLN A 285 6.85 15.14 -12.46
C GLN A 285 7.06 13.85 -11.68
N ASN A 286 6.15 12.89 -11.75
CA ASN A 286 6.34 11.58 -11.13
C ASN A 286 7.59 10.86 -11.67
N LYS A 287 7.89 10.95 -12.97
CA LYS A 287 9.16 10.41 -13.49
C LYS A 287 10.40 11.10 -12.90
N ALA A 288 10.31 12.39 -12.59
CA ALA A 288 11.39 13.10 -11.90
C ALA A 288 11.52 12.65 -10.43
N ILE A 289 10.39 12.53 -9.71
CA ILE A 289 10.31 11.98 -8.35
C ILE A 289 10.95 10.59 -8.28
N LEU A 290 10.60 9.71 -9.21
CA LEU A 290 11.20 8.36 -9.30
C LEU A 290 12.71 8.40 -9.52
N LYS A 291 13.21 9.29 -10.37
CA LYS A 291 14.65 9.40 -10.65
C LYS A 291 15.42 9.93 -9.43
N TYR A 292 14.83 10.87 -8.70
CA TYR A 292 15.36 11.37 -7.43
C TYR A 292 15.44 10.24 -6.41
N GLY A 293 14.30 9.60 -6.10
CA GLY A 293 14.22 8.62 -5.02
C GLY A 293 15.08 7.37 -5.24
N ARG A 294 15.25 6.92 -6.49
CA ARG A 294 16.13 5.79 -6.83
C ARG A 294 17.59 5.99 -6.44
N ASN A 295 18.04 7.23 -6.30
CA ASN A 295 19.43 7.58 -6.03
C ASN A 295 19.66 8.11 -4.61
N LEU A 296 18.62 8.14 -3.78
CA LEU A 296 18.73 8.50 -2.38
C LEU A 296 19.73 7.58 -1.66
N ASN A 297 20.75 8.21 -1.09
CA ASN A 297 21.83 7.55 -0.37
C ASN A 297 22.04 8.16 1.02
N ASN A 298 21.26 9.17 1.41
CA ASN A 298 21.49 9.94 2.63
C ASN A 298 20.82 9.27 3.84
N ASN A 299 21.49 9.36 4.99
CA ASN A 299 20.90 9.06 6.30
C ASN A 299 20.34 10.38 6.86
N SER A 300 19.37 10.99 6.19
CA SER A 300 18.63 12.09 6.80
C SER A 300 17.56 11.51 7.72
N ASP A 301 17.23 12.22 8.78
CA ASP A 301 16.26 11.79 9.78
C ASP A 301 14.88 11.54 9.14
N ASP A 302 14.21 10.49 9.65
CA ASP A 302 12.96 9.95 9.09
C ASP A 302 11.76 10.90 9.29
N GLU A 303 11.85 11.84 10.24
CA GLU A 303 10.72 12.59 10.79
C GLU A 303 10.36 13.86 9.99
N THR A 304 11.30 14.49 9.27
CA THR A 304 11.10 15.79 8.59
C THR A 304 10.81 15.70 7.08
N ARG A 305 10.35 14.53 6.59
CA ARG A 305 10.15 14.30 5.14
C ARG A 305 8.71 14.54 4.71
N ASP A 306 8.55 15.24 3.59
CA ASP A 306 7.26 15.38 2.93
C ASP A 306 6.86 14.07 2.24
N THR A 307 5.58 13.73 2.32
CA THR A 307 5.01 12.55 1.66
C THR A 307 4.08 12.96 0.53
N ILE A 308 4.48 12.67 -0.71
CA ILE A 308 3.66 12.85 -1.91
C ILE A 308 2.97 11.53 -2.26
N GLU A 309 1.65 11.49 -2.17
CA GLU A 309 0.81 10.39 -2.61
C GLU A 309 0.19 10.71 -3.99
N ILE A 310 0.42 9.86 -4.98
CA ILE A 310 -0.21 9.97 -6.31
C ILE A 310 -1.05 8.72 -6.57
N THR A 311 -2.35 8.89 -6.79
CA THR A 311 -3.28 7.82 -7.13
C THR A 311 -3.75 7.97 -8.58
N TYR A 312 -3.41 6.98 -9.40
CA TYR A 312 -3.83 6.89 -10.80
C TYR A 312 -5.10 6.06 -10.93
N HIS A 313 -6.15 6.61 -11.53
CA HIS A 313 -7.37 5.88 -11.89
C HIS A 313 -7.37 5.54 -13.38
N PHE A 314 -7.74 4.31 -13.71
CA PHE A 314 -7.82 3.82 -15.09
C PHE A 314 -8.92 2.78 -15.26
N LYS A 315 -9.27 2.47 -16.51
CA LYS A 315 -10.29 1.46 -16.83
C LYS A 315 -9.84 0.07 -16.37
N GLY A 316 -10.28 -0.32 -15.18
CA GLY A 316 -9.92 -1.61 -14.54
C GLY A 316 -9.36 -1.51 -13.12
N GLY A 317 -9.19 -0.31 -12.55
CA GLY A 317 -8.79 -0.14 -11.15
C GLY A 317 -8.08 1.18 -10.85
N LYS A 318 -7.52 1.26 -9.64
CA LYS A 318 -6.69 2.38 -9.17
C LYS A 318 -5.30 1.91 -8.74
N ARG A 319 -4.28 2.75 -8.92
CA ARG A 319 -2.90 2.52 -8.47
C ARG A 319 -2.43 3.69 -7.62
N LYS A 320 -2.21 3.43 -6.34
CA LYS A 320 -1.64 4.38 -5.38
C LYS A 320 -0.12 4.23 -5.30
N CYS A 321 0.58 5.35 -5.28
CA CYS A 321 2.02 5.47 -5.11
C CYS A 321 2.32 6.50 -4.03
N ILE A 322 3.24 6.20 -3.10
CA ILE A 322 3.55 7.04 -1.94
C ILE A 322 5.06 7.31 -1.93
N TYR A 323 5.44 8.57 -2.09
CA TYR A 323 6.81 9.03 -2.29
C TYR A 323 7.27 9.88 -1.10
N PRO A 324 8.19 9.38 -0.26
CA PRO A 324 8.81 10.18 0.80
C PRO A 324 9.95 11.02 0.22
N VAL A 325 9.82 12.35 0.24
CA VAL A 325 10.76 13.32 -0.34
C VAL A 325 11.35 14.19 0.77
N GLU A 326 12.61 14.64 0.63
CA GLU A 326 13.14 15.63 1.58
C GLU A 326 12.34 16.94 1.48
N SER A 327 12.02 17.55 2.63
CA SER A 327 11.32 18.83 2.65
C SER A 327 12.12 19.91 1.93
N GLY A 328 11.44 20.76 1.18
CA GLY A 328 12.06 21.83 0.39
C GLY A 328 12.84 21.35 -0.85
N GLU A 329 12.80 20.05 -1.20
CA GLU A 329 13.45 19.55 -2.41
C GLU A 329 12.84 20.20 -3.67
N ALA A 330 13.67 20.45 -4.69
CA ALA A 330 13.25 21.12 -5.92
C ALA A 330 12.07 20.43 -6.63
N VAL A 331 11.89 19.13 -6.42
CA VAL A 331 10.81 18.33 -7.00
C VAL A 331 9.46 18.64 -6.34
N VAL A 332 9.43 18.82 -5.02
CA VAL A 332 8.24 19.19 -4.23
C VAL A 332 7.83 20.63 -4.58
N ASN A 333 8.77 21.56 -4.48
CA ASN A 333 8.58 22.97 -4.84
C ASN A 333 8.05 23.18 -6.27
N LYS A 334 8.47 22.34 -7.22
CA LYS A 334 7.99 22.42 -8.60
C LYS A 334 6.57 21.89 -8.76
N LEU A 335 6.20 20.86 -8.00
CA LEU A 335 4.85 20.32 -7.97
C LEU A 335 3.89 21.33 -7.36
N GLU A 336 4.25 21.89 -6.21
CA GLU A 336 3.47 22.93 -5.54
C GLU A 336 3.23 24.13 -6.44
N LYS A 337 4.29 24.73 -6.98
CA LYS A 337 4.16 25.86 -7.90
C LYS A 337 3.30 25.54 -9.12
N TYR A 338 3.30 24.30 -9.59
CA TYR A 338 2.42 23.92 -10.68
C TYR A 338 0.95 23.89 -10.25
N LEU A 339 0.67 23.32 -9.07
CA LEU A 339 -0.67 23.22 -8.52
C LEU A 339 -1.23 24.60 -8.14
N GLU A 340 -0.46 25.45 -7.46
CA GLU A 340 -0.90 26.80 -7.04
C GLU A 340 -1.24 27.73 -8.22
N ASN A 341 -0.57 27.57 -9.36
CA ASN A 341 -0.76 28.45 -10.52
C ASN A 341 -1.92 28.02 -11.44
N ARG A 342 -2.73 27.03 -11.02
CA ARG A 342 -3.88 26.57 -11.80
C ARG A 342 -5.11 27.44 -11.55
N ASP A 343 -5.84 27.74 -12.62
CA ASP A 343 -7.06 28.53 -12.62
C ASP A 343 -8.30 27.72 -12.20
N ASP A 344 -8.20 26.39 -12.18
CA ASP A 344 -9.25 25.44 -11.84
C ASP A 344 -9.05 24.79 -10.45
N MET A 345 -8.40 25.49 -9.51
CA MET A 345 -8.17 24.99 -8.15
C MET A 345 -9.44 24.54 -7.43
N CYS A 346 -10.54 25.28 -7.58
CA CYS A 346 -11.85 24.88 -7.06
C CYS A 346 -12.32 23.54 -7.66
N GLU A 347 -12.12 23.32 -8.96
CA GLU A 347 -12.47 22.07 -9.62
C GLU A 347 -11.54 20.92 -9.22
N MET A 348 -10.27 21.20 -8.93
CA MET A 348 -9.34 20.18 -8.45
C MET A 348 -9.65 19.73 -7.01
N ILE A 349 -10.05 20.66 -6.14
CA ILE A 349 -10.41 20.34 -4.75
C ILE A 349 -11.76 19.64 -4.71
N TYR A 350 -12.72 20.02 -5.55
CA TYR A 350 -14.13 19.61 -5.41
C TYR A 350 -14.68 18.74 -6.57
N GLY A 351 -14.04 18.72 -7.74
CA GLY A 351 -14.38 17.90 -8.92
C GLY A 351 -15.43 18.49 -9.88
N GLU A 352 -15.46 18.06 -11.15
CA GLU A 352 -16.30 18.60 -12.26
C GLU A 352 -17.80 18.85 -11.97
N LYS A 353 -18.47 18.02 -11.14
CA LYS A 353 -19.92 18.13 -10.84
C LYS A 353 -20.22 18.84 -9.52
N TYR A 354 -19.22 19.53 -8.97
CA TYR A 354 -19.28 20.14 -7.66
C TYR A 354 -20.41 21.16 -7.50
N LYS A 355 -20.61 22.01 -8.51
CA LYS A 355 -21.56 23.14 -8.45
C LYS A 355 -23.00 22.77 -8.05
N GLU A 356 -23.49 21.56 -8.36
CA GLU A 356 -24.87 21.14 -8.00
C GLU A 356 -24.95 20.19 -6.80
N HIS A 357 -23.96 19.30 -6.65
CA HIS A 357 -24.04 18.21 -5.69
C HIS A 357 -23.31 18.50 -4.37
N ILE A 358 -22.31 19.38 -4.39
CA ILE A 358 -21.46 19.64 -3.23
C ILE A 358 -22.14 20.54 -2.22
N GLN A 359 -22.91 21.53 -2.67
CA GLN A 359 -23.68 22.38 -1.77
C GLN A 359 -24.59 21.58 -0.82
N ARG A 360 -25.02 20.35 -1.18
CA ARG A 360 -25.82 19.46 -0.32
C ARG A 360 -25.01 18.55 0.62
N LYS A 361 -23.69 18.51 0.42
CA LYS A 361 -22.73 17.64 1.11
C LYS A 361 -21.65 18.42 1.87
N MET A 362 -21.65 19.76 1.78
CA MET A 362 -20.72 20.60 2.53
C MET A 362 -21.01 20.55 4.02
N TYR A 363 -19.93 20.54 4.79
CA TYR A 363 -19.94 20.71 6.23
C TYR A 363 -18.89 21.75 6.63
N VAL A 364 -19.04 22.27 7.85
CA VAL A 364 -18.08 23.14 8.48
C VAL A 364 -17.67 22.50 9.80
N GLU A 365 -16.38 22.48 10.06
CA GLU A 365 -15.82 22.01 11.33
C GLU A 365 -14.93 23.10 11.89
N GLU A 366 -15.08 23.39 13.18
CA GLU A 366 -14.15 24.24 13.91
C GLU A 366 -13.02 23.37 14.42
N ARG A 367 -11.78 23.78 14.12
CA ARG A 367 -10.56 23.14 14.63
C ARG A 367 -9.80 24.14 15.46
N TYR A 368 -9.38 23.69 16.64
CA TYR A 368 -8.52 24.45 17.52
C TYR A 368 -7.29 23.64 17.88
N THR A 369 -6.20 24.35 18.15
CA THR A 369 -4.95 23.77 18.61
C THR A 369 -4.91 23.86 20.13
N ASP A 370 -4.56 22.78 20.82
CA ASP A 370 -4.31 22.86 22.26
C ASP A 370 -3.11 23.79 22.52
N PRO A 371 -3.14 24.61 23.59
CA PRO A 371 -2.01 25.45 23.94
C PRO A 371 -0.77 24.58 24.28
N ILE A 372 0.42 25.10 23.98
CA ILE A 372 1.69 24.49 24.37
C ILE A 372 1.73 24.47 25.91
N GLU A 373 1.71 23.28 26.51
CA GLU A 373 1.90 23.12 27.96
C GLU A 373 3.39 23.25 28.26
N ILE A 374 3.76 23.96 29.33
CA ILE A 374 5.15 24.04 29.79
C ILE A 374 5.24 23.17 31.04
N ASP A 375 6.11 22.15 31.02
CA ASP A 375 6.31 21.27 32.15
C ASP A 375 6.92 22.02 33.36
N GLU A 376 6.94 21.37 34.53
CA GLU A 376 7.53 21.95 35.76
C GLU A 376 9.05 22.24 35.63
N GLU A 377 9.71 21.69 34.59
CA GLU A 377 11.14 21.86 34.29
C GLU A 377 11.41 22.98 33.27
N GLY A 378 10.36 23.59 32.71
CA GLY A 378 10.44 24.68 31.74
C GLY A 378 10.60 24.23 30.28
N ASN A 379 10.36 22.95 29.98
CA ASN A 379 10.31 22.45 28.62
C ASN A 379 8.89 22.57 28.07
N GLU A 380 8.78 22.92 26.79
CA GLU A 380 7.53 22.92 26.05
C GLU A 380 7.11 21.45 25.80
N GLU A 381 5.98 21.03 26.37
CA GLU A 381 5.33 19.77 26.01
C GLU A 381 4.53 19.97 24.71
N GLU A 382 4.80 19.10 23.73
CA GLU A 382 4.09 19.10 22.46
C GLU A 382 2.58 18.90 22.66
N PRO A 383 1.72 19.76 22.09
CA PRO A 383 0.27 19.63 22.24
C PRO A 383 -0.23 18.30 21.65
N TRP A 384 -0.90 17.50 22.48
CA TRP A 384 -1.33 16.12 22.18
C TRP A 384 -2.55 16.00 21.22
N GLY A 385 -3.01 17.10 20.61
CA GLY A 385 -4.08 17.01 19.61
C GLY A 385 -4.65 18.35 19.12
N SER A 386 -5.33 18.29 17.96
CA SER A 386 -6.32 19.30 17.57
C SER A 386 -7.71 18.76 17.89
N GLY A 387 -8.52 19.55 18.61
CA GLY A 387 -9.91 19.21 18.86
C GLY A 387 -10.78 19.55 17.65
N VAL A 388 -11.77 18.71 17.36
CA VAL A 388 -12.80 18.98 16.35
C VAL A 388 -14.12 19.28 17.04
N LEU A 389 -14.60 20.51 16.90
CA LEU A 389 -15.99 20.84 17.20
C LEU A 389 -16.78 20.73 15.90
N HIS A 390 -17.62 19.70 15.80
CA HIS A 390 -18.55 19.60 14.67
C HIS A 390 -19.55 20.76 14.73
N CYS A 391 -19.35 21.76 13.88
CA CYS A 391 -20.31 22.83 13.71
C CYS A 391 -21.50 22.28 12.91
N TRP A 392 -22.58 21.96 13.63
CA TRP A 392 -23.94 21.90 13.08
C TRP A 392 -24.23 20.73 12.10
N SER A 393 -25.36 20.03 12.29
CA SER A 393 -25.90 19.11 11.28
C SER A 393 -26.89 19.80 10.33
N TRP A 394 -26.55 19.88 9.04
CA TRP A 394 -27.43 20.43 8.01
C TRP A 394 -28.60 19.47 7.70
N ASP A 395 -29.83 19.96 7.80
CA ASP A 395 -31.01 19.30 7.23
C ASP A 395 -31.04 19.52 5.71
N LYS A 396 -30.84 18.42 4.97
CA LYS A 396 -30.81 18.42 3.50
C LYS A 396 -32.15 18.79 2.88
N SER A 397 -33.25 18.69 3.61
CA SER A 397 -34.60 19.03 3.14
C SER A 397 -34.96 20.51 3.33
N ASN A 398 -34.18 21.24 4.12
CA ASN A 398 -34.47 22.63 4.48
C ASN A 398 -33.94 23.62 3.43
N LYS A 399 -34.86 24.34 2.77
CA LYS A 399 -34.53 25.32 1.72
C LYS A 399 -33.71 26.52 2.22
N LYS A 400 -33.96 27.01 3.44
CA LYS A 400 -33.19 28.14 4.00
C LYS A 400 -31.73 27.75 4.27
N GLN A 401 -31.51 26.52 4.71
CA GLN A 401 -30.18 25.97 4.90
C GLN A 401 -29.46 25.70 3.58
N GLN A 402 -30.19 25.41 2.48
CA GLN A 402 -29.60 25.32 1.15
C GLN A 402 -29.03 26.66 0.68
N GLU A 403 -29.79 27.76 0.82
CA GLU A 403 -29.33 29.10 0.44
C GLU A 403 -28.03 29.49 1.17
N ILE A 404 -27.89 29.10 2.43
CA ILE A 404 -26.67 29.35 3.20
C ILE A 404 -25.49 28.49 2.69
N ARG A 405 -25.72 27.21 2.36
CA ARG A 405 -24.67 26.36 1.79
C ARG A 405 -24.22 26.87 0.43
N ASP A 406 -25.14 27.41 -0.37
CA ASP A 406 -24.83 28.04 -1.65
C ASP A 406 -23.97 29.30 -1.45
N ALA A 407 -24.33 30.14 -0.47
CA ALA A 407 -23.55 31.33 -0.11
C ALA A 407 -22.16 30.99 0.45
N LEU A 408 -22.07 29.96 1.30
CA LEU A 408 -20.80 29.47 1.85
C LEU A 408 -19.90 28.95 0.73
N TYR A 409 -20.47 28.18 -0.19
CA TYR A 409 -19.77 27.66 -1.34
C TYR A 409 -19.22 28.78 -2.25
N GLU A 410 -20.03 29.78 -2.58
CA GLU A 410 -19.59 30.93 -3.39
C GLU A 410 -18.48 31.73 -2.70
N ALA A 411 -18.58 31.90 -1.38
CA ALA A 411 -17.59 32.60 -0.59
C ALA A 411 -16.25 31.86 -0.57
N VAL A 412 -16.27 30.55 -0.34
CA VAL A 412 -15.07 29.70 -0.37
C VAL A 412 -14.42 29.71 -1.75
N CYS A 413 -15.20 29.58 -2.82
CA CYS A 413 -14.65 29.65 -4.18
C CYS A 413 -13.98 31.00 -4.46
N LYS A 414 -14.59 32.11 -4.02
CA LYS A 414 -14.00 33.47 -4.17
C LYS A 414 -12.73 33.66 -3.35
N ASP A 415 -12.66 33.07 -2.17
CA ASP A 415 -11.45 33.13 -1.34
C ASP A 415 -10.32 32.27 -1.95
N ILE A 416 -10.63 31.10 -2.50
CA ILE A 416 -9.67 30.26 -3.23
C ILE A 416 -9.16 30.98 -4.49
N GLU A 417 -10.06 31.49 -5.34
CA GLU A 417 -9.71 32.20 -6.58
C GLU A 417 -8.88 33.47 -6.32
N ALA A 418 -9.05 34.08 -5.15
CA ALA A 418 -8.27 35.25 -4.75
C ALA A 418 -6.96 34.89 -4.01
N GLY A 419 -6.62 33.61 -3.86
CA GLY A 419 -5.43 33.15 -3.16
C GLY A 419 -5.44 33.44 -1.65
N ARG A 420 -6.63 33.56 -1.05
CA ARG A 420 -6.80 33.83 0.38
C ARG A 420 -6.90 32.56 1.24
N CYS A 421 -7.21 31.41 0.62
CA CYS A 421 -7.25 30.11 1.30
C CYS A 421 -5.91 29.37 1.18
N ASP A 422 -5.48 28.75 2.28
CA ASP A 422 -4.35 27.82 2.27
C ASP A 422 -4.84 26.43 1.83
N THR A 423 -4.64 26.11 0.54
CA THR A 423 -5.12 24.85 -0.07
C THR A 423 -4.08 23.72 -0.06
N LEU A 424 -2.81 24.06 0.13
CA LEU A 424 -1.69 23.13 0.15
C LEU A 424 -1.05 23.02 1.54
N HIS A 425 -0.69 24.16 2.15
CA HIS A 425 0.01 24.23 3.44
C HIS A 425 -0.98 24.50 4.57
N MET A 426 -1.64 23.44 5.08
CA MET A 426 -2.60 23.59 6.16
C MET A 426 -1.89 23.68 7.52
N LYS A 427 -1.97 24.81 8.21
CA LYS A 427 -1.24 25.07 9.45
C LYS A 427 -1.96 24.57 10.69
N SER A 428 -1.23 24.27 11.77
CA SER A 428 -1.81 23.95 13.09
C SER A 428 -2.26 25.21 13.85
N VAL A 429 -3.29 25.88 13.34
CA VAL A 429 -3.87 27.10 13.93
C VAL A 429 -5.37 26.94 14.14
N ASN A 430 -5.93 27.77 15.02
CA ASN A 430 -7.38 27.88 15.16
C ASN A 430 -8.02 28.27 13.81
N CYS A 431 -8.81 27.38 13.22
CA CYS A 431 -9.37 27.59 11.88
C CYS A 431 -10.72 26.89 11.69
N PHE A 432 -11.40 27.21 10.59
CA PHE A 432 -12.56 26.44 10.14
C PHE A 432 -12.17 25.56 8.96
N TYR A 433 -12.62 24.31 8.96
CA TYR A 433 -12.54 23.43 7.80
C TYR A 433 -13.86 23.38 7.10
N VAL A 434 -13.81 23.69 5.80
CA VAL A 434 -14.96 23.54 4.93
C VAL A 434 -14.70 22.31 4.05
N GLY A 435 -15.44 21.24 4.35
CA GLY A 435 -15.26 19.94 3.73
C GLY A 435 -16.47 19.44 2.97
N VAL A 436 -16.29 18.34 2.24
CA VAL A 436 -17.36 17.64 1.51
C VAL A 436 -17.44 16.18 1.96
N VAL A 437 -18.62 15.75 2.42
CA VAL A 437 -18.85 14.35 2.80
C VAL A 437 -18.83 13.45 1.57
N ASN A 438 -17.82 12.59 1.47
CA ASN A 438 -17.73 11.55 0.44
C ASN A 438 -18.32 10.22 0.96
N GLN A 439 -18.93 9.41 0.08
CA GLN A 439 -19.56 8.13 0.49
C GLN A 439 -18.54 7.04 0.82
N ASP A 440 -17.30 7.20 0.36
CA ASP A 440 -16.18 6.30 0.62
C ASP A 440 -15.27 6.94 1.68
N ASN A 441 -15.22 6.32 2.86
CA ASN A 441 -14.63 6.78 4.13
C ASN A 441 -13.10 7.06 4.13
N ASP A 442 -12.44 7.23 2.97
CA ASP A 442 -10.96 7.26 2.87
C ASP A 442 -10.36 8.65 2.52
N THR A 443 -11.16 9.62 2.05
CA THR A 443 -10.63 10.95 1.67
C THR A 443 -11.68 12.07 1.85
N GLU A 444 -11.53 12.88 2.89
CA GLU A 444 -12.24 14.16 3.02
C GLU A 444 -11.50 15.24 2.22
N GLN A 445 -12.20 15.90 1.30
CA GLN A 445 -11.72 17.09 0.61
C GLN A 445 -12.06 18.28 1.49
N VAL A 446 -11.05 18.92 2.08
CA VAL A 446 -11.21 20.03 3.04
C VAL A 446 -10.37 21.22 2.62
N VAL A 447 -10.87 22.42 2.88
CA VAL A 447 -10.14 23.68 2.72
C VAL A 447 -10.04 24.34 4.09
N GLN A 448 -8.82 24.74 4.46
CA GLN A 448 -8.58 25.49 5.69
C GLN A 448 -8.95 26.97 5.49
N ILE A 449 -9.79 27.46 6.38
CA ILE A 449 -10.26 28.84 6.42
C ILE A 449 -9.60 29.53 7.61
N THR A 450 -8.70 30.46 7.31
CA THR A 450 -7.96 31.30 8.26
C THR A 450 -8.45 32.75 8.21
N GLU A 451 -7.83 33.65 8.95
CA GLU A 451 -8.18 35.08 9.05
C GLU A 451 -8.19 35.81 7.69
N LYS A 452 -7.46 35.29 6.70
CA LYS A 452 -7.40 35.83 5.33
C LYS A 452 -8.68 35.56 4.54
N CYS A 453 -9.44 34.52 4.89
CA CYS A 453 -10.64 34.07 4.17
C CYS A 453 -11.89 34.91 4.49
N SER A 454 -11.78 36.23 4.25
CA SER A 454 -12.75 37.21 4.70
C SER A 454 -14.16 37.04 4.11
N GLU A 455 -14.31 36.48 2.90
CA GLU A 455 -15.64 36.27 2.31
C GLU A 455 -16.34 35.09 2.98
N THR A 456 -15.61 34.01 3.26
CA THR A 456 -16.11 32.82 3.95
C THR A 456 -16.47 33.15 5.39
N LEU A 457 -15.62 33.89 6.10
CA LEU A 457 -15.85 34.26 7.51
C LEU A 457 -17.11 35.13 7.67
N LYS A 458 -17.43 36.03 6.72
CA LYS A 458 -18.69 36.79 6.73
C LYS A 458 -19.93 35.91 6.62
N VAL A 459 -19.83 34.77 5.93
CA VAL A 459 -20.95 33.80 5.86
C VAL A 459 -21.07 33.05 7.19
N LEU A 460 -19.94 32.67 7.79
CA LEU A 460 -19.91 32.02 9.10
C LEU A 460 -20.39 32.94 10.24
N GLU A 461 -20.14 34.25 10.13
CA GLU A 461 -20.64 35.25 11.09
C GLU A 461 -22.16 35.34 11.08
N LYS A 462 -22.77 35.33 9.88
CA LYS A 462 -24.24 35.29 9.74
C LYS A 462 -24.85 34.01 10.33
N LEU A 463 -24.05 32.96 10.47
CA LEU A 463 -24.44 31.70 11.11
C LEU A 463 -24.21 31.69 12.62
N GLY A 464 -23.54 32.70 13.16
CA GLY A 464 -23.21 32.80 14.58
C GLY A 464 -22.04 31.91 15.00
N HIS A 465 -21.17 31.51 14.07
CA HIS A 465 -20.01 30.66 14.36
C HIS A 465 -18.71 31.44 14.61
N VAL A 466 -18.63 32.67 14.10
CA VAL A 466 -17.48 33.54 14.28
C VAL A 466 -17.99 34.96 14.48
N ASN A 467 -17.32 35.73 15.34
CA ASN A 467 -17.62 37.15 15.53
C ASN A 467 -16.43 37.99 15.07
N TYR A 468 -16.69 39.17 14.54
CA TYR A 468 -15.64 40.13 14.24
C TYR A 468 -15.57 41.19 15.35
N TYR A 469 -14.51 41.16 16.15
CA TYR A 469 -14.30 42.06 17.29
C TYR A 469 -12.89 42.68 17.23
N GLU A 470 -12.79 43.98 17.47
CA GLU A 470 -11.51 44.75 17.52
C GLU A 470 -10.51 44.51 16.37
N GLY A 471 -10.99 44.13 15.18
CA GLY A 471 -10.14 43.89 14.01
C GLY A 471 -9.68 42.43 13.83
N GLN A 472 -10.18 41.52 14.67
CA GLN A 472 -9.90 40.09 14.63
C GLN A 472 -11.19 39.27 14.51
N TRP A 473 -11.06 38.06 13.98
CA TRP A 473 -12.13 37.08 13.92
C TRP A 473 -12.00 36.13 15.10
N GLU A 474 -13.04 36.00 15.91
CA GLU A 474 -13.07 35.15 17.10
C GLU A 474 -14.08 34.01 16.89
N MET A 475 -13.60 32.78 17.03
CA MET A 475 -14.40 31.56 17.06
C MET A 475 -14.68 31.13 18.51
N SER A 476 -15.41 30.03 18.71
CA SER A 476 -15.73 29.57 20.06
C SER A 476 -14.50 29.10 20.85
N SER A 477 -13.46 28.67 20.13
CA SER A 477 -12.21 28.15 20.68
C SER A 477 -11.04 29.16 20.69
N GLY A 478 -11.22 30.42 20.27
CA GLY A 478 -10.16 31.44 20.29
C GLY A 478 -10.13 32.35 19.05
N VAL A 479 -9.01 33.03 18.80
CA VAL A 479 -8.83 33.88 17.61
C VAL A 479 -8.53 33.02 16.38
N VAL A 480 -9.23 33.25 15.27
CA VAL A 480 -8.97 32.59 13.97
C VAL A 480 -7.57 32.95 13.50
N GLY A 481 -6.75 31.94 13.19
CA GLY A 481 -5.35 32.08 12.81
C GLY A 481 -4.38 32.19 13.99
N GLY A 482 -4.88 32.19 15.23
CA GLY A 482 -4.07 32.16 16.44
C GLY A 482 -3.60 30.76 16.82
N GLU A 483 -2.60 30.70 17.69
CA GLU A 483 -2.06 29.48 18.30
C GLU A 483 -2.62 29.32 19.73
N GLY A 484 -3.23 28.18 20.03
CA GLY A 484 -3.79 27.88 21.36
C GLY A 484 -5.20 28.43 21.63
N ILE A 485 -5.79 28.02 22.76
CA ILE A 485 -7.08 28.53 23.24
C ILE A 485 -6.81 29.77 24.10
N ASP A 486 -7.14 30.96 23.61
CA ASP A 486 -7.27 32.14 24.47
C ASP A 486 -8.55 31.98 25.32
N LYS A 487 -8.38 31.67 26.61
CA LYS A 487 -9.48 31.57 27.59
C LYS A 487 -9.77 32.88 28.29
#